data_AF-A0A969TMB0-F1
#
_entry.id   AF-A0A969TMB0-F1
#
_cell.length_a   1.000
_cell.length_b   1.000
_cell.length_c   1.000
_cell.angle_alpha   90.00
_cell.angle_beta   90.00
_cell.angle_gamma   90.00
#
_symmetry.space_group_name_H-M   'P 1'
#
loop_
_entity.id
_entity.type
_entity.pdbx_description
1 polymer ?
#
loop_
_entity_poly.entity_id
_entity_poly.type
_entity_poly.pdbx_seq_one_letter_code
_entity_poly.pdbx_strand_id
1 'polypeptide(L)'
;MVDRGTLTTSTRSKTGGNIVITLQPKGILLMNDGNKPNTGSKILTLAEEAGTGGTITIEAPEGFVISNGRGKDNDVLASANRGRGGIINAPPKERVLGFIESNIPTPLSDFTAGSVSGSSGLVIFEPSQDKQPEETLLVDISDPQIAQGCRALRARADEDKFIVTGRGGLPLNPKEALSSDAVQVDLVTRDPENRSSSKIPTRSTRSASEPIVEAQGWIVDRDGTVVLVAHAPNAPQHLSQPRVDCVEPQSSNFQ
;
A
#
# COMPACT_ATOMS: atom_id res chain seq x y z
N MET A 1 12.63 -14.81 -22.26
CA MET A 1 12.32 -15.87 -23.23
C MET A 1 12.09 -15.23 -24.60
N VAL A 2 12.33 -15.92 -25.72
CA VAL A 2 11.90 -15.41 -27.04
C VAL A 2 10.36 -15.33 -27.10
N ASP A 3 9.81 -14.53 -28.01
CA ASP A 3 8.36 -14.44 -28.22
C ASP A 3 7.75 -15.84 -28.39
N ARG A 4 6.79 -16.21 -27.52
CA ARG A 4 6.10 -17.53 -27.50
C ARG A 4 7.03 -18.73 -27.35
N GLY A 5 8.16 -18.53 -26.67
CA GLY A 5 9.07 -19.61 -26.36
C GLY A 5 8.40 -20.66 -25.47
N THR A 6 8.64 -21.93 -25.76
CA THR A 6 8.15 -23.03 -24.93
C THR A 6 9.34 -23.86 -24.44
N LEU A 7 9.43 -24.03 -23.13
CA LEU A 7 10.33 -24.97 -22.47
C LEU A 7 9.47 -26.05 -21.84
N THR A 8 9.67 -27.30 -22.23
CA THR A 8 8.80 -28.39 -21.77
C THR A 8 9.59 -29.64 -21.49
N THR A 9 9.20 -30.31 -20.40
CA THR A 9 9.51 -31.71 -20.17
C THR A 9 8.21 -32.47 -20.01
N SER A 10 8.14 -33.68 -20.58
CA SER A 10 6.99 -34.56 -20.42
C SER A 10 7.44 -35.98 -20.15
N THR A 11 6.70 -36.67 -19.29
CA THR A 11 6.88 -38.10 -19.06
C THR A 11 5.52 -38.78 -19.12
N ARG A 12 5.53 -40.03 -19.57
CA ARG A 12 4.29 -40.76 -19.81
C ARG A 12 3.66 -41.26 -18.51
N SER A 13 4.39 -42.01 -17.68
CA SER A 13 3.80 -42.70 -16.51
C SER A 13 4.54 -42.51 -15.18
N LYS A 14 5.65 -41.78 -15.18
CA LYS A 14 6.47 -41.51 -13.98
C LYS A 14 6.41 -40.02 -13.61
N THR A 15 7.19 -39.59 -12.63
CA THR A 15 7.37 -38.17 -12.33
C THR A 15 7.75 -37.39 -13.58
N GLY A 16 7.13 -36.23 -13.78
CA GLY A 16 7.47 -35.24 -14.80
C GLY A 16 8.93 -34.80 -14.66
N GLY A 17 9.47 -34.21 -15.72
CA GLY A 17 10.85 -33.73 -15.68
C GLY A 17 11.03 -32.53 -14.74
N ASN A 18 12.29 -32.16 -14.53
CA ASN A 18 12.65 -30.99 -13.74
C ASN A 18 13.19 -29.90 -14.66
N ILE A 19 12.68 -28.69 -14.49
CA ILE A 19 13.19 -27.48 -15.14
C ILE A 19 13.81 -26.59 -14.07
N VAL A 20 15.06 -26.17 -14.29
CA VAL A 20 15.73 -25.18 -13.44
C VAL A 20 16.12 -23.99 -14.30
N ILE A 21 15.68 -22.80 -13.92
CA ILE A 21 16.03 -21.54 -14.56
C ILE A 21 16.78 -20.70 -13.53
N THR A 22 18.07 -20.49 -13.75
CA THR A 22 18.89 -19.64 -12.89
C THR A 22 19.20 -18.34 -13.63
N LEU A 23 18.72 -17.23 -13.07
CA LEU A 23 19.03 -15.90 -13.59
C LEU A 23 20.33 -15.38 -12.97
N GLN A 24 20.99 -14.49 -13.71
CA GLN A 24 22.05 -13.67 -13.14
C GLN A 24 21.47 -12.74 -12.06
N PRO A 25 22.28 -12.25 -11.11
CA PRO A 25 21.85 -11.25 -10.13
C PRO A 25 21.17 -10.06 -10.79
N LYS A 26 20.00 -9.65 -10.28
CA LYS A 26 19.15 -8.58 -10.86
C LYS A 26 18.65 -8.87 -12.28
N GLY A 27 18.71 -10.13 -12.70
CA GLY A 27 18.21 -10.59 -13.99
C GLY A 27 16.69 -10.57 -14.06
N ILE A 28 16.16 -10.50 -15.28
CA ILE A 28 14.72 -10.51 -15.54
C ILE A 28 14.38 -11.70 -16.42
N LEU A 29 13.50 -12.57 -15.93
CA LEU A 29 12.78 -13.52 -16.77
C LEU A 29 11.54 -12.82 -17.30
N LEU A 30 11.67 -12.23 -18.48
CA LEU A 30 10.53 -11.71 -19.23
C LEU A 30 9.90 -12.86 -20.04
N MET A 31 8.68 -13.22 -19.69
CA MET A 31 7.82 -14.10 -20.47
C MET A 31 7.01 -13.24 -21.41
N ASN A 32 7.47 -13.19 -22.66
CA ASN A 32 6.89 -12.33 -23.67
C ASN A 32 5.69 -13.03 -24.30
N ASP A 33 4.62 -12.27 -24.43
CA ASP A 33 3.44 -12.67 -25.16
C ASP A 33 3.63 -12.47 -26.67
N GLY A 34 2.98 -13.34 -27.46
CA GLY A 34 2.82 -13.09 -28.88
C GLY A 34 1.75 -12.05 -29.17
N ASN A 35 1.67 -11.66 -30.44
CA ASN A 35 0.59 -10.81 -30.96
C ASN A 35 -0.79 -11.51 -31.01
N LYS A 36 -0.91 -12.77 -30.57
CA LYS A 36 -2.16 -13.55 -30.59
C LYS A 36 -2.61 -13.89 -29.17
N PRO A 37 -3.91 -13.83 -28.85
CA PRO A 37 -4.44 -14.27 -27.57
C PRO A 37 -4.10 -15.75 -27.35
N ASN A 38 -3.85 -16.13 -26.10
CA ASN A 38 -3.55 -17.52 -25.68
C ASN A 38 -2.29 -18.13 -26.34
N THR A 39 -1.31 -17.30 -26.72
CA THR A 39 -0.05 -17.77 -27.33
C THR A 39 1.19 -17.29 -26.58
N GLY A 40 1.07 -17.12 -25.26
CA GLY A 40 2.20 -16.71 -24.43
C GLY A 40 3.32 -17.75 -24.40
N SER A 41 4.44 -17.33 -23.81
CA SER A 41 5.55 -18.21 -23.47
C SER A 41 5.12 -19.23 -22.42
N LYS A 42 5.64 -20.46 -22.49
CA LYS A 42 5.24 -21.56 -21.60
C LYS A 42 6.44 -22.29 -21.01
N ILE A 43 6.41 -22.54 -19.71
CA ILE A 43 7.38 -23.38 -18.99
C ILE A 43 6.59 -24.53 -18.36
N LEU A 44 6.76 -25.74 -18.90
CA LEU A 44 5.87 -26.86 -18.64
C LEU A 44 6.62 -28.11 -18.14
N THR A 45 6.14 -28.70 -17.06
CA THR A 45 6.49 -30.08 -16.66
C THR A 45 5.21 -30.90 -16.61
N LEU A 46 5.13 -31.95 -17.42
CA LEU A 46 3.90 -32.72 -17.66
C LEU A 46 4.08 -34.20 -17.32
N ALA A 47 3.08 -34.79 -16.66
CA ALA A 47 2.93 -36.23 -16.51
C ALA A 47 1.60 -36.70 -17.14
N GLU A 48 1.67 -37.51 -18.20
CA GLU A 48 0.50 -37.86 -19.04
C GLU A 48 -0.45 -38.91 -18.43
N GLU A 49 0.06 -39.80 -17.57
CA GLU A 49 -0.71 -40.86 -16.91
C GLU A 49 -0.72 -40.65 -15.37
N ALA A 50 -0.38 -41.69 -14.58
CA ALA A 50 -0.45 -41.67 -13.12
C ALA A 50 0.78 -41.04 -12.43
N GLY A 51 1.67 -40.42 -13.20
CA GLY A 51 2.87 -39.75 -12.71
C GLY A 51 2.60 -38.42 -12.01
N THR A 52 3.60 -37.88 -11.31
CA THR A 52 3.51 -36.56 -10.68
C THR A 52 3.98 -35.45 -11.61
N GLY A 53 3.47 -34.22 -11.49
CA GLY A 53 3.70 -33.14 -12.48
C GLY A 53 5.12 -32.57 -12.59
N GLY A 54 6.14 -33.20 -12.01
CA GLY A 54 7.55 -32.74 -12.05
C GLY A 54 7.82 -31.51 -11.17
N THR A 55 8.99 -30.89 -11.35
CA THR A 55 9.39 -29.70 -10.59
C THR A 55 9.88 -28.58 -11.51
N ILE A 56 9.38 -27.36 -11.29
CA ILE A 56 9.93 -26.15 -11.92
C ILE A 56 10.56 -25.30 -10.82
N THR A 57 11.82 -24.94 -10.97
CA THR A 57 12.52 -24.03 -10.06
C THR A 57 13.00 -22.81 -10.84
N ILE A 58 12.63 -21.62 -10.38
CA ILE A 58 13.07 -20.34 -10.95
C ILE A 58 13.86 -19.59 -9.88
N GLU A 59 15.17 -19.53 -10.05
CA GLU A 59 16.09 -18.81 -9.16
C GLU A 59 16.35 -17.41 -9.74
N ALA A 60 15.85 -16.38 -9.06
CA ALA A 60 16.00 -14.98 -9.45
C ALA A 60 16.60 -14.14 -8.30
N PRO A 61 17.91 -14.25 -8.03
CA PRO A 61 18.58 -13.48 -6.98
C PRO A 61 18.48 -11.98 -7.29
N GLU A 62 17.74 -11.24 -6.45
CA GLU A 62 17.38 -9.82 -6.66
C GLU A 62 16.69 -9.53 -8.01
N GLY A 63 16.21 -10.57 -8.70
CA GLY A 63 15.64 -10.50 -10.04
C GLY A 63 14.12 -10.57 -10.07
N PHE A 64 13.54 -10.43 -11.25
CA PHE A 64 12.09 -10.43 -11.46
C PHE A 64 11.64 -11.48 -12.48
N VAL A 65 10.45 -12.03 -12.27
CA VAL A 65 9.72 -12.82 -13.25
C VAL A 65 8.51 -12.01 -13.68
N ILE A 66 8.42 -11.69 -14.97
CA ILE A 66 7.44 -10.74 -15.48
C ILE A 66 6.69 -11.33 -16.67
N SER A 67 5.36 -11.30 -16.59
CA SER A 67 4.48 -11.42 -17.75
C SER A 67 4.05 -10.01 -18.18
N ASN A 68 4.33 -9.65 -19.43
CA ASN A 68 4.01 -8.33 -19.98
C ASN A 68 2.61 -8.23 -20.60
N GLY A 69 1.84 -9.31 -20.63
CA GLY A 69 0.57 -9.40 -21.31
C GLY A 69 -0.64 -9.25 -20.41
N ARG A 70 -1.24 -8.06 -20.35
CA ARG A 70 -2.58 -7.90 -19.77
C ARG A 70 -3.57 -8.77 -20.57
N GLY A 71 -4.05 -9.86 -19.97
CA GLY A 71 -5.02 -10.77 -20.60
C GLY A 71 -4.43 -11.76 -21.61
N LYS A 72 -3.16 -12.16 -21.43
CA LYS A 72 -2.49 -13.14 -22.29
C LYS A 72 -1.86 -14.26 -21.45
N ASP A 73 -1.78 -15.44 -22.03
CA ASP A 73 -1.57 -16.77 -21.40
C ASP A 73 -0.07 -17.15 -21.36
N ASN A 74 0.75 -16.44 -20.58
CA ASN A 74 2.09 -16.92 -20.25
C ASN A 74 2.04 -17.82 -19.01
N ASP A 75 2.52 -19.06 -19.12
CA ASP A 75 2.24 -20.07 -18.08
C ASP A 75 3.51 -20.71 -17.54
N VAL A 76 3.51 -20.89 -16.22
CA VAL A 76 4.42 -21.78 -15.51
C VAL A 76 3.59 -22.94 -14.95
N LEU A 77 3.60 -24.07 -15.64
CA LEU A 77 2.69 -25.19 -15.39
C LEU A 77 3.45 -26.46 -15.01
N ALA A 78 3.24 -26.96 -13.79
CA ALA A 78 3.72 -28.26 -13.34
C ALA A 78 2.52 -29.18 -13.10
N SER A 79 2.11 -29.93 -14.13
CA SER A 79 0.82 -30.62 -14.14
C SER A 79 0.92 -32.13 -14.33
N ALA A 80 0.00 -32.85 -13.71
CA ALA A 80 -0.24 -34.27 -13.96
C ALA A 80 -1.64 -34.51 -14.55
N ASN A 81 -1.83 -35.65 -15.21
CA ASN A 81 -3.16 -36.08 -15.64
C ASN A 81 -3.90 -36.80 -14.50
N ARG A 82 -3.39 -37.96 -14.04
CA ARG A 82 -4.04 -38.75 -12.99
C ARG A 82 -3.31 -38.76 -11.65
N GLY A 83 -2.01 -38.48 -11.64
CA GLY A 83 -1.22 -38.38 -10.41
C GLY A 83 -1.31 -37.01 -9.75
N ARG A 84 -0.42 -36.74 -8.79
CA ARG A 84 -0.36 -35.43 -8.13
C ARG A 84 0.25 -34.36 -9.04
N GLY A 85 -0.24 -33.12 -8.99
CA GLY A 85 0.42 -31.98 -9.61
C GLY A 85 1.88 -31.82 -9.15
N GLY A 86 2.62 -30.98 -9.87
CA GLY A 86 4.05 -30.80 -9.65
C GLY A 86 4.37 -29.84 -8.50
N ILE A 87 5.62 -29.45 -8.42
CA ILE A 87 6.09 -28.42 -7.48
C ILE A 87 6.66 -27.27 -8.30
N ILE A 88 6.24 -26.04 -7.99
CA ILE A 88 6.83 -24.84 -8.58
C ILE A 88 7.48 -24.04 -7.46
N ASN A 89 8.81 -23.91 -7.50
CA ASN A 89 9.56 -23.01 -6.63
C ASN A 89 9.80 -21.71 -7.40
N ALA A 90 9.17 -20.64 -6.95
CA ALA A 90 9.22 -19.32 -7.56
C ALA A 90 9.96 -18.33 -6.64
N PRO A 91 10.49 -17.24 -7.21
CA PRO A 91 11.00 -16.13 -6.41
C PRO A 91 9.91 -15.54 -5.50
N PRO A 92 10.25 -14.67 -4.55
CA PRO A 92 9.29 -13.99 -3.70
C PRO A 92 8.18 -13.30 -4.49
N LYS A 93 6.97 -13.33 -3.93
CA LYS A 93 5.72 -12.99 -4.63
C LYS A 93 5.73 -11.54 -5.15
N GLU A 94 6.36 -10.62 -4.43
CA GLU A 94 6.54 -9.23 -4.83
C GLU A 94 7.45 -9.04 -6.07
N ARG A 95 8.24 -10.05 -6.43
CA ARG A 95 9.10 -10.07 -7.63
C ARG A 95 8.52 -10.88 -8.78
N VAL A 96 7.32 -11.43 -8.61
CA VAL A 96 6.57 -12.12 -9.67
C VAL A 96 5.41 -11.23 -10.10
N LEU A 97 5.51 -10.66 -11.30
CA LEU A 97 4.58 -9.63 -11.79
C LEU A 97 3.80 -10.12 -13.00
N GLY A 98 2.50 -9.81 -13.03
CA GLY A 98 1.62 -10.14 -14.16
C GLY A 98 1.15 -11.60 -14.20
N PHE A 99 1.30 -12.34 -13.10
CA PHE A 99 0.79 -13.70 -12.96
C PHE A 99 -0.25 -13.81 -11.85
N ILE A 100 -1.20 -14.72 -12.02
CA ILE A 100 -2.04 -15.23 -10.94
C ILE A 100 -1.55 -16.62 -10.51
N GLU A 101 -1.91 -17.03 -9.31
CA GLU A 101 -1.69 -18.41 -8.85
C GLU A 101 -3.00 -19.17 -8.97
N SER A 102 -2.97 -20.36 -9.56
CA SER A 102 -4.15 -21.19 -9.75
C SER A 102 -3.82 -22.67 -9.61
N ASN A 103 -4.83 -23.47 -9.27
CA ASN A 103 -4.72 -24.93 -9.30
C ASN A 103 -5.19 -25.54 -10.64
N ILE A 104 -5.79 -24.72 -11.50
CA ILE A 104 -6.33 -25.09 -12.81
C ILE A 104 -5.85 -24.04 -13.81
N PRO A 105 -5.36 -24.43 -15.01
CA PRO A 105 -4.95 -23.47 -16.02
C PRO A 105 -6.06 -22.48 -16.34
N THR A 106 -5.70 -21.21 -16.43
CA THR A 106 -6.60 -20.10 -16.74
C THR A 106 -6.24 -19.49 -18.10
N PRO A 107 -7.12 -18.67 -18.71
CA PRO A 107 -6.74 -17.89 -19.90
C PRO A 107 -5.79 -16.71 -19.61
N LEU A 108 -5.41 -16.52 -18.34
CA LEU A 108 -4.50 -15.47 -17.90
C LEU A 108 -3.15 -16.10 -17.61
N SER A 109 -2.11 -15.28 -17.63
CA SER A 109 -0.81 -15.71 -17.13
C SER A 109 -0.88 -16.26 -15.72
N ASP A 110 -0.46 -17.52 -15.56
CA ASP A 110 -0.55 -18.17 -14.27
C ASP A 110 0.66 -19.06 -13.90
N PHE A 111 0.77 -19.25 -12.59
CA PHE A 111 1.53 -20.34 -11.99
C PHE A 111 0.53 -21.41 -11.59
N THR A 112 0.65 -22.59 -12.20
CA THR A 112 -0.29 -23.69 -12.00
C THR A 112 0.43 -24.98 -11.65
N ALA A 113 0.20 -25.49 -10.44
CA ALA A 113 0.65 -26.81 -10.00
C ALA A 113 -0.54 -27.77 -9.88
N GLY A 114 -1.19 -28.08 -11.00
CA GLY A 114 -2.49 -28.75 -11.04
C GLY A 114 -2.45 -30.25 -11.36
N SER A 115 -3.62 -30.89 -11.27
CA SER A 115 -3.86 -32.22 -11.83
C SER A 115 -5.26 -32.31 -12.42
N VAL A 116 -5.43 -33.05 -13.53
CA VAL A 116 -6.73 -33.18 -14.21
C VAL A 116 -7.70 -34.04 -13.39
N SER A 117 -7.26 -35.20 -12.90
CA SER A 117 -8.07 -36.14 -12.14
C SER A 117 -7.38 -36.66 -10.87
N GLY A 118 -6.21 -36.13 -10.52
CA GLY A 118 -5.50 -36.42 -9.28
C GLY A 118 -5.58 -35.27 -8.29
N SER A 119 -4.60 -35.20 -7.38
CA SER A 119 -4.50 -34.11 -6.41
C SER A 119 -3.63 -32.96 -6.90
N SER A 120 -3.89 -31.73 -6.44
CA SER A 120 -3.05 -30.57 -6.74
C SER A 120 -1.63 -30.73 -6.19
N GLY A 121 -0.70 -30.13 -6.89
CA GLY A 121 0.67 -29.89 -6.46
C GLY A 121 0.78 -28.64 -5.58
N LEU A 122 1.96 -28.02 -5.59
CA LEU A 122 2.23 -26.83 -4.78
C LEU A 122 3.02 -25.78 -5.55
N VAL A 123 2.57 -24.53 -5.45
CA VAL A 123 3.36 -23.35 -5.83
C VAL A 123 3.93 -22.74 -4.56
N ILE A 124 5.25 -22.61 -4.49
CA ILE A 124 6.00 -22.09 -3.35
C ILE A 124 6.70 -20.83 -3.80
N PHE A 125 6.32 -19.69 -3.25
CA PHE A 125 7.09 -18.45 -3.39
C PHE A 125 8.11 -18.39 -2.25
N GLU A 126 9.36 -18.15 -2.57
CA GLU A 126 10.39 -17.91 -1.57
C GLU A 126 9.97 -16.76 -0.64
N PRO A 127 10.32 -16.81 0.66
CA PRO A 127 10.06 -15.68 1.54
C PRO A 127 10.81 -14.44 1.04
N SER A 128 10.18 -13.28 1.17
CA SER A 128 10.86 -12.02 0.88
C SER A 128 12.12 -11.92 1.75
N GLN A 129 13.26 -11.66 1.12
CA GLN A 129 14.50 -11.32 1.80
C GLN A 129 14.62 -9.80 1.99
N ASP A 130 13.54 -9.04 1.86
CA ASP A 130 13.52 -7.75 2.51
C ASP A 130 13.87 -8.02 3.96
N LYS A 131 15.07 -7.59 4.34
CA LYS A 131 15.38 -7.31 5.72
C LYS A 131 14.32 -6.28 6.08
N GLN A 132 13.17 -6.75 6.57
CA GLN A 132 12.42 -5.94 7.51
C GLN A 132 13.51 -5.44 8.45
N PRO A 133 13.69 -4.11 8.65
CA PRO A 133 14.30 -3.73 9.91
C PRO A 133 13.49 -4.53 10.91
N GLU A 134 14.15 -5.40 11.70
CA GLU A 134 13.47 -5.98 12.84
C GLU A 134 12.88 -4.75 13.54
N GLU A 135 11.57 -4.56 13.42
CA GLU A 135 10.85 -3.81 14.42
C GLU A 135 10.88 -4.73 15.62
N THR A 136 12.05 -4.83 16.22
CA THR A 136 12.20 -5.13 17.62
C THR A 136 11.43 -3.99 18.26
N LEU A 137 10.13 -4.21 18.47
CA LEU A 137 9.41 -3.58 19.54
C LEU A 137 10.16 -4.02 20.79
N LEU A 138 11.21 -3.26 21.11
CA LEU A 138 11.75 -3.20 22.45
C LEU A 138 10.58 -2.66 23.28
N VAL A 139 9.72 -3.58 23.71
CA VAL A 139 8.83 -3.33 24.82
C VAL A 139 9.75 -3.30 26.03
N ASP A 140 10.45 -2.17 26.20
CA ASP A 140 10.95 -1.79 27.49
C ASP A 140 9.74 -1.31 28.28
N ILE A 141 8.97 -2.28 28.80
CA ILE A 141 8.11 -2.05 29.96
C ILE A 141 9.01 -1.97 31.20
N SER A 142 9.87 -0.96 31.20
CA SER A 142 10.36 -0.38 32.43
C SER A 142 9.40 0.78 32.72
N ASP A 143 8.56 0.59 33.73
CA ASP A 143 7.79 1.67 34.34
C ASP A 143 8.65 2.95 34.39
N PRO A 144 8.17 4.11 33.93
CA PRO A 144 8.89 5.35 34.18
C PRO A 144 8.82 5.62 35.68
N GLN A 145 9.82 5.12 36.43
CA GLN A 145 10.11 5.64 37.75
C GLN A 145 10.43 7.12 37.55
N ILE A 146 9.53 7.95 38.05
CA ILE A 146 9.67 9.39 38.12
C ILE A 146 11.02 9.67 38.80
N ALA A 147 12.01 10.04 38.00
CA ALA A 147 13.28 10.48 38.51
C ALA A 147 13.05 11.78 39.28
N GLN A 148 13.16 11.70 40.60
CA GLN A 148 13.23 12.82 41.50
C GLN A 148 14.46 13.64 41.12
N GLY A 149 14.24 14.74 40.39
CA GLY A 149 15.30 15.54 39.79
C GLY A 149 16.30 16.06 40.81
N CYS A 150 17.59 15.89 40.50
CA CYS A 150 18.67 16.62 41.17
C CYS A 150 18.42 18.13 41.06
N ARG A 151 18.35 18.81 42.21
CA ARG A 151 18.49 20.27 42.28
C ARG A 151 19.90 20.66 41.85
N ALA A 152 20.09 20.98 40.58
CA ALA A 152 21.23 21.77 40.17
C ALA A 152 21.00 23.22 40.62
N LEU A 153 21.89 23.68 41.48
CA LEU A 153 21.96 25.05 41.97
C LEU A 153 22.05 26.02 40.80
N ARG A 154 21.27 27.10 40.93
CA ARG A 154 21.23 28.32 40.12
C ARG A 154 22.56 28.61 39.40
N ALA A 155 22.55 28.64 38.07
CA ALA A 155 23.13 29.72 37.28
C ALA A 155 22.82 29.54 35.78
N ARG A 156 22.10 30.53 35.23
CA ARG A 156 21.93 30.84 33.80
C ARG A 156 21.11 29.84 32.99
N ALA A 157 19.79 30.03 33.05
CA ALA A 157 18.93 29.80 31.91
C ALA A 157 19.30 30.83 30.83
N ASP A 158 20.05 30.40 29.82
CA ASP A 158 19.87 30.98 28.49
C ASP A 158 18.54 30.40 27.98
N GLU A 159 17.48 31.19 28.15
CA GLU A 159 16.14 30.83 27.73
C GLU A 159 16.04 30.97 26.21
N ASP A 160 15.92 29.84 25.50
CA ASP A 160 15.45 29.84 24.11
C ASP A 160 14.03 30.43 24.09
N LYS A 161 13.95 31.68 23.63
CA LYS A 161 12.71 32.45 23.58
C LYS A 161 12.14 32.41 22.17
N PHE A 162 11.01 31.72 21.99
CA PHE A 162 10.21 31.86 20.78
C PHE A 162 9.22 33.01 20.96
N ILE A 163 9.44 34.13 20.26
CA ILE A 163 8.52 35.28 20.27
C ILE A 163 7.49 35.08 19.16
N VAL A 164 6.24 34.79 19.52
CA VAL A 164 5.10 34.84 18.61
C VAL A 164 4.39 36.18 18.81
N THR A 165 4.68 37.18 17.98
CA THR A 165 3.86 38.40 17.90
C THR A 165 2.73 38.19 16.90
N GLY A 166 1.73 37.38 17.29
CA GLY A 166 0.54 37.10 16.50
C GLY A 166 -0.71 37.04 17.37
N ARG A 167 -1.72 37.85 17.05
CA ARG A 167 -2.99 37.93 17.79
C ARG A 167 -3.85 36.70 17.49
N GLY A 168 -3.69 35.63 18.27
CA GLY A 168 -4.51 34.42 18.17
C GLY A 168 -3.90 33.31 19.01
N GLY A 169 -4.49 33.06 20.19
CA GLY A 169 -3.93 32.24 21.25
C GLY A 169 -3.79 30.76 20.89
N LEU A 170 -2.56 30.29 20.81
CA LEU A 170 -2.23 28.92 21.13
C LEU A 170 -1.83 28.89 22.62
N PRO A 171 -2.37 27.97 23.44
CA PRO A 171 -1.95 27.87 24.83
C PRO A 171 -0.45 27.54 24.88
N LEU A 172 0.26 28.20 25.79
CA LEU A 172 1.71 28.01 25.99
C LEU A 172 2.05 26.56 26.42
N ASN A 173 1.04 25.75 26.72
CA ASN A 173 1.15 24.34 27.07
C ASN A 173 0.32 23.47 26.11
N PRO A 174 0.93 22.49 25.43
CA PRO A 174 0.26 21.62 24.46
C PRO A 174 -0.75 20.63 25.08
N LYS A 175 -0.89 20.58 26.41
CA LYS A 175 -1.88 19.74 27.12
C LYS A 175 -3.17 20.47 27.51
N GLU A 176 -3.24 21.79 27.31
CA GLU A 176 -4.45 22.57 27.63
C GLU A 176 -5.34 22.74 26.39
N ALA A 177 -6.66 22.69 26.61
CA ALA A 177 -7.65 22.88 25.55
C ALA A 177 -7.68 24.35 25.10
N LEU A 178 -7.79 24.57 23.78
CA LEU A 178 -7.96 25.89 23.17
C LEU A 178 -9.29 26.52 23.63
N SER A 179 -9.21 27.63 24.35
CA SER A 179 -10.38 28.46 24.68
C SER A 179 -10.74 29.37 23.50
N SER A 180 -12.02 29.43 23.13
CA SER A 180 -12.53 30.19 21.98
C SER A 180 -12.85 31.66 22.27
N ASP A 181 -12.38 32.21 23.38
CA ASP A 181 -12.67 33.60 23.73
C ASP A 181 -11.80 34.57 22.91
N ALA A 182 -12.32 34.96 21.76
CA ALA A 182 -11.80 36.08 21.00
C ALA A 182 -12.08 37.39 21.76
N VAL A 183 -11.08 37.89 22.48
CA VAL A 183 -11.13 39.24 23.07
C VAL A 183 -11.22 40.26 21.94
N GLN A 184 -12.38 40.89 21.77
CA GLN A 184 -12.48 42.11 20.98
C GLN A 184 -11.73 43.23 21.71
N VAL A 185 -10.67 43.72 21.10
CA VAL A 185 -9.97 44.94 21.52
C VAL A 185 -10.28 46.06 20.55
N ASP A 186 -10.77 47.16 21.12
CA ASP A 186 -11.02 48.42 20.42
C ASP A 186 -9.68 49.06 20.00
N LEU A 187 -9.63 49.65 18.82
CA LEU A 187 -8.42 50.27 18.30
C LEU A 187 -8.21 51.65 18.94
N VAL A 188 -7.04 51.83 19.54
CA VAL A 188 -6.59 53.01 20.29
C VAL A 188 -6.94 54.34 19.61
N THR A 189 -7.61 55.22 20.35
CA THR A 189 -7.79 56.64 20.05
C THR A 189 -6.44 57.36 20.06
N ARG A 190 -6.08 58.00 18.94
CA ARG A 190 -4.91 58.90 18.85
C ARG A 190 -5.35 60.31 19.22
N ASP A 191 -4.62 60.95 20.15
CA ASP A 191 -4.86 62.35 20.53
C ASP A 191 -4.77 63.32 19.34
N PRO A 192 -5.53 64.43 19.35
CA PRO A 192 -5.77 65.24 18.18
C PRO A 192 -4.70 66.31 17.99
N GLU A 193 -3.87 66.16 16.96
CA GLU A 193 -3.25 67.32 16.31
C GLU A 193 -3.63 67.35 14.81
N ASN A 194 -4.82 67.89 14.60
CA ASN A 194 -5.19 68.87 13.58
C ASN A 194 -4.38 68.88 12.26
N ARG A 195 -4.79 68.07 11.26
CA ARG A 195 -4.70 68.45 9.83
C ARG A 195 -5.84 67.87 8.99
N SER A 196 -6.72 68.78 8.58
CA SER A 196 -7.54 68.86 7.36
C SER A 196 -8.39 67.66 6.90
N SER A 197 -9.68 67.96 6.82
CA SER A 197 -10.78 67.26 6.15
C SER A 197 -10.45 66.65 4.78
N SER A 198 -10.72 65.34 4.65
CA SER A 198 -11.41 64.80 3.47
C SER A 198 -12.22 63.57 3.86
N LYS A 199 -13.55 63.71 3.85
CA LYS A 199 -14.49 62.58 3.96
C LYS A 199 -14.46 61.81 2.63
N ILE A 200 -13.99 60.57 2.66
CA ILE A 200 -14.24 59.58 1.60
C ILE A 200 -15.25 58.59 2.18
N PRO A 201 -16.39 58.32 1.52
CA PRO A 201 -17.41 57.43 2.06
C PRO A 201 -16.96 55.97 1.89
N THR A 202 -16.71 55.28 3.00
CA THR A 202 -16.49 53.83 3.04
C THR A 202 -17.81 53.09 2.89
N ARG A 203 -18.18 52.72 1.65
CA ARG A 203 -19.15 51.64 1.43
C ARG A 203 -18.37 50.32 1.47
N SER A 204 -18.20 49.75 2.66
CA SER A 204 -17.70 48.38 2.80
C SER A 204 -18.86 47.41 2.62
N THR A 205 -19.03 46.90 1.40
CA THR A 205 -19.78 45.66 1.19
C THR A 205 -18.93 44.52 1.76
N ARG A 206 -19.25 44.09 2.98
CA ARG A 206 -18.76 42.83 3.56
C ARG A 206 -19.26 41.68 2.69
N SER A 207 -18.43 41.20 1.77
CA SER A 207 -18.62 39.89 1.16
C SER A 207 -18.38 38.87 2.28
N ALA A 208 -19.43 38.13 2.66
CA ALA A 208 -19.27 36.98 3.54
C ALA A 208 -18.27 36.01 2.88
N SER A 209 -17.16 35.69 3.56
CA SER A 209 -16.24 34.67 3.12
C SER A 209 -16.97 33.33 3.09
N GLU A 210 -16.94 32.63 1.96
CA GLU A 210 -17.52 31.29 1.87
C GLU A 210 -16.86 30.36 2.91
N PRO A 211 -17.65 29.50 3.57
CA PRO A 211 -17.10 28.51 4.49
C PRO A 211 -16.18 27.56 3.73
N ILE A 212 -15.09 27.16 4.38
CA ILE A 212 -14.23 26.09 3.86
C ILE A 212 -15.02 24.79 3.96
N VAL A 213 -15.24 24.12 2.83
CA VAL A 213 -16.00 22.86 2.73
C VAL A 213 -15.07 21.76 2.25
N GLU A 214 -15.10 20.63 2.94
CA GLU A 214 -14.35 19.42 2.58
C GLU A 214 -14.80 18.85 1.22
N ALA A 215 -13.86 18.26 0.47
CA ALA A 215 -14.18 17.62 -0.80
C ALA A 215 -14.96 16.31 -0.56
N GLN A 216 -16.17 16.21 -1.12
CA GLN A 216 -17.01 15.00 -1.03
C GLN A 216 -16.90 14.11 -2.28
N GLY A 217 -16.16 14.53 -3.30
CA GLY A 217 -15.95 13.75 -4.51
C GLY A 217 -14.89 14.34 -5.43
N TRP A 218 -14.68 13.68 -6.56
CA TRP A 218 -13.77 14.13 -7.62
C TRP A 218 -14.46 14.02 -8.99
N ILE A 219 -14.09 14.91 -9.90
CA ILE A 219 -14.53 14.91 -11.30
C ILE A 219 -13.31 14.92 -12.22
N VAL A 220 -13.48 14.44 -13.45
CA VAL A 220 -12.46 14.55 -14.51
C VAL A 220 -12.89 15.67 -15.44
N ASP A 221 -12.05 16.69 -15.60
CA ASP A 221 -12.29 17.78 -16.54
C ASP A 221 -12.01 17.34 -17.99
N ARG A 222 -12.39 18.16 -18.97
CA ARG A 222 -12.26 17.87 -20.41
C ARG A 222 -10.83 17.55 -20.87
N ASP A 223 -9.85 18.06 -20.14
CA ASP A 223 -8.42 17.83 -20.41
C ASP A 223 -7.87 16.56 -19.71
N GLY A 224 -8.72 15.79 -19.02
CA GLY A 224 -8.34 14.57 -18.31
C GLY A 224 -7.83 14.81 -16.88
N THR A 225 -7.83 16.05 -16.40
CA THR A 225 -7.37 16.41 -15.05
C THR A 225 -8.41 16.06 -13.99
N VAL A 226 -7.98 15.44 -12.90
CA VAL A 226 -8.83 15.12 -11.74
C VAL A 226 -8.92 16.33 -10.81
N VAL A 227 -10.14 16.77 -10.49
CA VAL A 227 -10.43 17.92 -9.62
C VAL A 227 -11.28 17.47 -8.42
N LEU A 228 -10.85 17.82 -7.21
CA LEU A 228 -11.61 17.59 -5.96
C LEU A 228 -12.71 18.64 -5.83
N VAL A 229 -13.95 18.19 -5.59
CA VAL A 229 -15.15 19.05 -5.52
C VAL A 229 -15.98 18.76 -4.28
N ALA A 230 -16.62 19.80 -3.74
CA ALA A 230 -17.52 19.66 -2.60
C ALA A 230 -18.81 18.87 -2.93
N HIS A 231 -19.25 18.89 -4.19
CA HIS A 231 -20.42 18.12 -4.67
C HIS A 231 -20.16 17.63 -6.11
N ALA A 232 -20.14 16.31 -6.31
CA ALA A 232 -20.07 15.69 -7.63
C ALA A 232 -21.48 15.26 -8.07
N PRO A 233 -21.97 15.65 -9.26
CA PRO A 233 -23.36 15.42 -9.68
C PRO A 233 -23.73 13.94 -9.87
N ASN A 234 -22.77 13.02 -9.92
CA ASN A 234 -22.99 11.58 -10.13
C ASN A 234 -22.11 10.69 -9.22
N ALA A 235 -21.85 11.09 -7.97
CA ALA A 235 -21.21 10.18 -7.03
C ALA A 235 -22.19 9.05 -6.63
N PRO A 236 -21.79 7.76 -6.64
CA PRO A 236 -22.55 6.75 -5.92
C PRO A 236 -22.61 7.21 -4.46
N GLN A 237 -23.81 7.31 -3.89
CA GLN A 237 -23.98 7.70 -2.50
C GLN A 237 -23.15 6.75 -1.63
N HIS A 238 -22.09 7.29 -1.04
CA HIS A 238 -21.29 6.57 -0.06
C HIS A 238 -22.22 6.32 1.12
N LEU A 239 -22.73 5.09 1.24
CA LEU A 239 -23.43 4.61 2.42
C LEU A 239 -22.52 4.91 3.61
N SER A 240 -22.95 5.84 4.44
CA SER A 240 -22.31 6.17 5.71
C SER A 240 -22.04 4.86 6.44
N GLN A 241 -20.77 4.49 6.58
CA GLN A 241 -20.42 3.37 7.44
C GLN A 241 -20.98 3.68 8.84
N PRO A 242 -21.71 2.74 9.47
CA PRO A 242 -22.17 2.96 10.84
C PRO A 242 -20.95 3.21 11.72
N ARG A 243 -21.07 4.23 12.58
CA ARG A 243 -20.09 4.52 13.63
C ARG A 243 -19.84 3.22 14.41
N VAL A 244 -18.59 2.77 14.42
CA VAL A 244 -18.14 1.75 15.36
C VAL A 244 -17.95 2.47 16.69
N ASP A 245 -18.93 2.37 17.58
CA ASP A 245 -18.77 2.79 18.96
C ASP A 245 -17.95 1.72 19.69
N CYS A 246 -16.78 2.11 20.18
CA CYS A 246 -15.95 1.25 21.02
C CYS A 246 -16.62 1.10 22.40
N VAL A 247 -17.04 -0.13 22.74
CA VAL A 247 -17.54 -0.45 24.08
C VAL A 247 -16.36 -0.75 25.00
N GLU A 248 -16.30 -0.05 26.12
CA GLU A 248 -15.32 -0.26 27.18
C GLU A 248 -15.58 -1.60 27.91
N PRO A 249 -14.58 -2.47 28.10
CA PRO A 249 -14.76 -3.74 28.77
C PRO A 249 -14.98 -3.55 30.28
N GLN A 250 -16.09 -4.06 30.80
CA GLN A 250 -16.33 -4.11 32.25
C GLN A 250 -15.44 -5.15 32.93
N SER A 251 -14.81 -4.74 34.03
CA SER A 251 -14.02 -5.60 34.91
C SER A 251 -14.91 -6.60 35.64
N SER A 252 -14.71 -7.88 35.36
CA SER A 252 -15.29 -8.99 36.13
C SER A 252 -14.50 -9.18 37.43
N ASN A 253 -15.10 -8.83 38.57
CA ASN A 253 -14.61 -9.23 39.88
C ASN A 253 -14.70 -10.75 40.03
N PHE A 254 -13.56 -11.41 40.22
CA PHE A 254 -13.49 -12.79 40.69
C PHE A 254 -13.80 -12.84 42.18
N GLN A 255 -14.70 -13.75 42.56
CA GLN A 255 -14.90 -14.21 43.92
C GLN A 255 -14.92 -15.73 43.91
#